data_AF-A0A0F9B9I7-F1
#
_entry.id   AF-A0A0F9B9I7-F1
#
_cell.length_a   1.000
_cell.length_b   1.000
_cell.length_c   1.000
_cell.angle_alpha   90.00
_cell.angle_beta   90.00
_cell.angle_gamma   90.00
#
_symmetry.space_group_name_H-M   'P 1'
#
loop_
_entity.id
_entity.type
_entity.pdbx_description
1 polymer ?
#
loop_
_entity_poly.entity_id
_entity_poly.type
_entity_poly.pdbx_seq_one_letter_code
_entity_poly.pdbx_strand_id
1 'polypeptide(L)'
;HDEFALSDDLIAAQWEYVRAGNRNVYLQHGDASDVIGEVVDIVAWPFEVETEFTYKGEVKKETIPANSVWMGVVWSEEIWPSVKDGSIGGLSMGGWARRLKG
;
A
#
# COMPACT_ATOMS: atom_id res chain seq x y z
N HIS A 1 5.89 -3.25 -22.17
CA HIS A 1 6.29 -4.27 -21.17
C HIS A 1 5.06 -4.43 -20.32
N ASP A 2 4.16 -5.29 -20.79
CA ASP A 2 2.80 -5.42 -20.28
C ASP A 2 2.73 -6.60 -19.31
N GLU A 3 3.34 -6.42 -18.14
CA GLU A 3 3.09 -7.31 -17.01
C GLU A 3 1.70 -6.97 -16.45
N PHE A 4 0.66 -7.49 -17.09
CA PHE A 4 -0.67 -7.49 -16.51
C PHE A 4 -0.69 -8.55 -15.41
N ALA A 5 -0.60 -8.12 -14.16
CA ALA A 5 -0.93 -8.99 -13.03
C ALA A 5 -2.42 -9.36 -13.16
N LEU A 6 -2.71 -10.65 -13.31
CA LEU A 6 -4.09 -11.13 -13.31
C LEU A 6 -4.61 -11.13 -11.86
N SER A 7 -5.93 -11.12 -11.67
CA SER A 7 -6.52 -11.11 -10.32
C SER A 7 -6.01 -12.26 -9.44
N ASP A 8 -5.75 -13.42 -10.03
CA ASP A 8 -5.20 -14.59 -9.33
C ASP A 8 -3.75 -14.36 -8.84
N ASP A 9 -2.94 -13.63 -9.61
CA ASP A 9 -1.56 -13.30 -9.23
C ASP A 9 -1.54 -12.36 -8.03
N LEU A 10 -2.48 -11.41 -7.97
CA LEU A 10 -2.62 -10.48 -6.84
C LEU A 10 -3.03 -11.20 -5.56
N ILE A 11 -3.95 -12.17 -5.65
CA ILE A 11 -4.38 -12.99 -4.51
C ILE A 11 -3.22 -13.86 -4.01
N ALA A 12 -2.48 -14.50 -4.92
CA ALA A 12 -1.33 -15.32 -4.55
C ALA A 12 -0.21 -14.48 -3.88
N ALA A 13 0.09 -13.31 -4.44
CA ALA A 13 1.08 -12.38 -3.87
C ALA A 13 0.66 -11.87 -2.49
N GLN A 14 -0.64 -11.56 -2.30
CA GLN A 14 -1.21 -11.20 -1.01
C GLN A 14 -0.95 -12.29 0.03
N TRP A 15 -1.26 -13.56 -0.29
CA TRP A 15 -1.03 -14.68 0.63
C TRP A 15 0.44 -14.90 0.96
N GLU A 16 1.34 -14.72 0.00
CA GLU A 16 2.78 -14.79 0.24
C GLU A 16 3.24 -13.70 1.20
N TYR A 17 2.82 -12.46 0.97
CA TYR A 17 3.18 -11.34 1.83
C TYR A 17 2.64 -11.51 3.26
N VAL A 18 1.41 -12.01 3.43
CA VAL A 18 0.86 -12.32 4.77
C VAL A 18 1.68 -13.40 5.48
N ARG A 19 2.21 -14.38 4.75
CA ARG A 19 2.98 -15.49 5.35
C ARG A 19 4.41 -15.12 5.71
N ALA A 20 5.08 -14.27 4.92
CA ALA A 20 6.53 -14.08 5.02
C ALA A 20 7.00 -12.63 4.79
N GLY A 21 6.11 -11.70 4.49
CA GLY A 21 6.45 -10.32 4.17
C GLY A 21 6.93 -9.51 5.37
N ASN A 22 7.77 -8.50 5.10
CA ASN A 22 8.07 -7.46 6.08
C ASN A 22 6.84 -6.57 6.25
N ARG A 23 6.27 -6.53 7.45
CA ARG A 23 5.04 -5.78 7.76
C ARG A 23 5.28 -4.30 8.00
N ASN A 24 6.51 -3.81 7.97
CA ASN A 24 6.82 -2.40 8.17
C ASN A 24 6.50 -1.55 6.93
N VAL A 25 6.00 -0.34 7.16
CA VAL A 25 5.76 0.70 6.17
C VAL A 25 6.79 1.82 6.34
N TYR A 26 7.34 2.29 5.22
CA TYR A 26 8.36 3.35 5.16
C TYR A 26 7.92 4.46 4.20
N LEU A 27 8.46 5.67 4.36
CA LEU A 27 8.30 6.74 3.36
C LEU A 27 9.10 6.44 2.10
N GLN A 28 8.49 6.64 0.92
CA GLN A 28 9.23 6.55 -0.33
C GLN A 28 10.27 7.69 -0.40
N HIS A 29 11.55 7.34 -0.57
CA HIS A 29 12.71 8.24 -0.48
C HIS A 29 13.12 8.70 0.94
N GLY A 30 12.52 8.15 2.00
CA GLY A 30 13.00 8.32 3.38
C GLY A 30 14.15 7.37 3.74
N ASP A 31 14.66 7.48 4.97
CA ASP A 31 15.58 6.47 5.50
C ASP A 31 14.81 5.15 5.67
N ALA A 32 15.37 4.05 5.17
CA ALA A 32 14.76 2.71 5.28
C ALA A 32 14.74 2.19 6.74
N SER A 33 15.31 2.92 7.69
CA SER A 33 15.19 2.66 9.12
C SER A 33 13.98 3.33 9.78
N ASP A 34 13.36 4.33 9.13
CA ASP A 34 12.22 5.07 9.68
C ASP A 34 10.90 4.35 9.38
N VAL A 35 10.53 3.42 10.28
CA VAL A 35 9.24 2.72 10.21
C VAL A 35 8.13 3.68 10.63
N ILE A 36 7.23 3.99 9.70
CA ILE A 36 6.10 4.90 9.92
C ILE A 36 4.77 4.19 10.15
N GLY A 37 4.73 2.87 9.98
CA GLY A 37 3.54 2.09 10.26
C GLY A 37 3.78 0.59 10.14
N GLU A 38 2.77 -0.17 10.54
CA GLU A 38 2.74 -1.63 10.45
C GLU A 38 1.48 -2.09 9.72
N VAL A 39 1.66 -2.95 8.72
CA VAL A 39 0.57 -3.64 8.03
C VAL A 39 0.00 -4.70 8.97
N VAL A 40 -1.28 -4.59 9.30
CA VAL A 40 -2.00 -5.52 10.20
C VAL A 40 -3.02 -6.39 9.48
N ASP A 41 -3.42 -5.99 8.27
CA ASP A 41 -4.36 -6.75 7.46
C ASP A 41 -4.10 -6.49 5.97
N ILE A 42 -4.34 -7.51 5.15
CA ILE A 42 -4.35 -7.40 3.69
C ILE A 42 -5.44 -8.31 3.16
N VAL A 43 -6.30 -7.78 2.28
CA VAL A 43 -7.36 -8.53 1.63
C VAL A 43 -7.47 -8.15 0.16
N ALA A 44 -7.59 -9.14 -0.72
CA ALA A 44 -8.11 -8.94 -2.07
C ALA A 44 -9.64 -8.88 -1.99
N TRP A 45 -10.21 -7.69 -2.19
CA TRP A 45 -11.64 -7.49 -2.01
C TRP A 45 -12.41 -7.96 -3.25
N PRO A 46 -13.32 -8.94 -3.17
CA PRO A 46 -13.85 -9.63 -4.36
C PRO A 46 -14.91 -8.84 -5.14
N PHE A 47 -15.31 -7.67 -4.63
CA PHE A 47 -16.36 -6.84 -5.22
C PHE A 47 -15.83 -5.48 -5.65
N GLU A 48 -16.48 -4.88 -6.62
CA GLU A 48 -16.25 -3.48 -6.95
C GLU A 48 -16.73 -2.59 -5.80
N VAL A 49 -15.99 -1.51 -5.53
CA VAL A 49 -16.29 -0.55 -4.46
C VAL A 49 -16.39 0.85 -5.02
N GLU A 50 -17.57 1.47 -4.91
CA GLU A 50 -17.72 2.91 -5.09
C GLU A 50 -17.42 3.61 -3.77
N THR A 51 -16.50 4.58 -3.78
CA THR A 51 -16.11 5.33 -2.59
C THR A 51 -15.78 6.78 -2.91
N GLU A 52 -15.67 7.60 -1.88
CA GLU A 52 -15.30 9.00 -1.97
C GLU A 52 -13.93 9.21 -1.31
N PHE A 53 -13.00 9.80 -2.06
CA PHE A 53 -11.69 10.21 -1.56
C PHE A 53 -11.63 11.73 -1.46
N THR A 54 -11.07 12.23 -0.37
CA THR A 54 -10.72 13.65 -0.27
C THR A 54 -9.25 13.82 -0.60
N TYR A 55 -8.93 14.61 -1.62
CA TYR A 55 -7.56 14.98 -1.95
C TYR A 55 -7.45 16.49 -2.06
N LYS A 56 -6.57 17.10 -1.24
CA LYS A 56 -6.37 18.56 -1.21
C LYS A 56 -7.67 19.38 -1.02
N GLY A 57 -8.62 18.83 -0.27
CA GLY A 57 -9.92 19.46 0.02
C GLY A 57 -10.99 19.23 -1.04
N GLU A 58 -10.69 18.53 -2.14
CA GLU A 58 -11.67 18.13 -3.15
C GLU A 58 -12.14 16.69 -2.90
N VAL A 59 -13.45 16.50 -2.88
CA VAL A 59 -14.07 15.17 -2.80
C VAL A 59 -14.21 14.60 -4.21
N LYS A 60 -13.61 13.43 -4.44
CA LYS A 60 -13.67 12.70 -5.71
C LYS A 60 -14.31 11.34 -5.49
N LYS A 61 -15.34 11.03 -6.28
CA LYS A 61 -15.90 9.69 -6.37
C LYS A 61 -15.00 8.82 -7.23
N GLU A 62 -14.68 7.63 -6.75
CA GLU A 62 -13.87 6.64 -7.43
C GLU A 62 -14.53 5.27 -7.36
N THR A 63 -14.37 4.51 -8.43
CA THR A 63 -14.80 3.11 -8.51
C THR A 63 -13.56 2.23 -8.52
N ILE A 64 -13.38 1.48 -7.45
CA ILE A 64 -12.25 0.57 -7.26
C ILE A 64 -12.67 -0.81 -7.79
N PRO A 65 -11.96 -1.37 -8.79
CA PRO A 65 -12.32 -2.64 -9.38
C PRO A 65 -12.35 -3.80 -8.38
N ALA A 66 -13.17 -4.81 -8.68
CA ALA A 66 -13.13 -6.09 -7.98
C ALA A 66 -11.72 -6.70 -7.99
N ASN A 67 -11.40 -7.42 -6.92
CA ASN A 67 -10.10 -8.03 -6.60
C ASN A 67 -8.96 -7.04 -6.37
N SER A 68 -9.25 -5.74 -6.18
CA SER A 68 -8.25 -4.80 -5.70
C SER A 68 -7.74 -5.19 -4.31
N VAL A 69 -6.44 -5.00 -4.08
CA VAL A 69 -5.81 -5.29 -2.78
C VAL A 69 -5.98 -4.10 -1.85
N TRP A 70 -6.52 -4.37 -0.66
CA TRP A 70 -6.69 -3.41 0.41
C TRP A 70 -5.76 -3.78 1.57
N MET A 71 -5.27 -2.77 2.28
CA MET A 71 -4.34 -2.95 3.39
C MET A 71 -4.81 -2.17 4.62
N GLY A 72 -4.88 -2.85 5.76
CA GLY A 72 -5.00 -2.23 7.06
C GLY A 72 -3.61 -1.87 7.58
N VAL A 73 -3.40 -0.59 7.93
CA VAL A 73 -2.13 -0.10 8.46
C VAL A 73 -2.37 0.60 9.79
N VAL A 74 -1.58 0.23 10.81
CA VAL A 74 -1.46 0.99 12.05
C VAL A 74 -0.31 1.97 11.88
N TRP A 75 -0.63 3.25 11.75
CA TRP A 75 0.34 4.34 11.60
C TRP A 75 0.95 4.74 12.94
N SER A 76 2.19 5.22 12.92
CA SER A 76 2.75 5.91 14.08
C SER A 76 2.00 7.22 14.36
N GLU A 77 1.98 7.64 15.63
CA GLU A 77 1.29 8.87 16.03
C GLU A 77 1.85 10.11 15.33
N GLU A 78 3.17 10.13 15.08
CA GLU A 78 3.88 11.23 14.44
C GLU A 78 3.47 11.42 12.97
N ILE A 79 3.26 10.33 12.23
CA ILE A 79 2.93 10.42 10.79
C ILE A 79 1.43 10.60 10.53
N TRP A 80 0.58 10.29 11.51
CA TRP A 80 -0.88 10.32 11.33
C TRP A 80 -1.45 11.65 10.80
N PRO A 81 -0.95 12.84 11.22
CA PRO A 81 -1.37 14.11 10.62
C PRO A 81 -1.13 14.15 9.10
N SER A 82 0.05 13.71 8.65
CA SER A 82 0.46 13.68 7.25
C SER A 82 -0.32 12.65 6.41
N VAL A 83 -0.74 11.54 7.03
CA VAL A 83 -1.64 10.58 6.39
C VAL A 83 -3.00 11.23 6.12
N LYS A 84 -3.54 11.96 7.10
CA LYS A 84 -4.87 12.59 6.99
C LYS A 84 -4.90 13.77 6.03
N ASP A 85 -3.84 14.57 5.96
CA ASP A 85 -3.78 15.71 5.05
C ASP A 85 -3.38 15.33 3.62
N GLY A 86 -2.97 14.08 3.39
CA GLY A 86 -2.60 13.55 2.09
C GLY A 86 -1.24 14.08 1.60
N SER A 87 -0.37 14.54 2.49
CA SER A 87 0.98 15.02 2.15
C SER A 87 1.97 13.89 1.85
N ILE A 88 1.64 12.65 2.19
CA ILE A 88 2.45 11.47 1.84
C ILE A 88 2.37 11.20 0.33
N GLY A 89 3.45 11.51 -0.38
CA GLY A 89 3.55 11.32 -1.83
C GLY A 89 3.91 9.88 -2.27
N GLY A 90 4.28 9.00 -1.35
CA GLY A 90 4.64 7.62 -1.67
C GLY A 90 5.03 6.80 -0.44
N LEU A 91 4.75 5.50 -0.50
CA LEU A 91 5.00 4.52 0.56
C LEU A 91 5.85 3.36 0.01
N SER A 92 6.68 2.75 0.86
CA SER A 92 7.44 1.55 0.55
C SER A 92 7.18 0.45 1.59
N MET A 93 7.03 -0.79 1.12
CA MET A 93 6.81 -1.98 1.96
C MET A 93 8.10 -2.79 2.17
N GLY A 94 9.27 -2.13 2.15
CA GLY A 94 10.55 -2.75 2.53
C GLY A 94 11.12 -3.78 1.55
N GLY A 95 10.73 -3.72 0.27
CA GLY A 95 11.32 -4.55 -0.79
C GLY A 95 12.75 -4.11 -1.13
N TRP A 96 13.74 -4.97 -0.87
CA TRP A 96 15.12 -4.71 -1.26
C TRP A 96 15.35 -5.08 -2.72
N ALA A 97 15.32 -4.09 -3.61
CA ALA A 97 15.88 -4.26 -4.95
C ALA A 97 17.42 -4.23 -4.85
N ARG A 98 18.04 -5.39 -4.67
CA ARG A 98 19.50 -5.52 -4.77
C ARG A 98 19.87 -5.26 -6.24
N ARG A 99 20.32 -4.04 -6.57
CA ARG A 99 20.95 -3.78 -7.87
C ARG A 99 22.14 -4.73 -8.00
N LEU A 100 22.03 -5.72 -8.89
CA LEU A 100 23.19 -6.44 -9.40
C LEU A 100 24.06 -5.39 -10.09
N LYS A 101 25.14 -4.97 -9.42
CA LYS A 101 26.23 -4.28 -10.11
C LYS A 101 26.84 -5.30 -11.06
N GLY A 102 26.65 -5.07 -12.36
CA GLY A 102 27.53 -5.61 -13.39
C GLY A 102 28.92 -4.98 -13.30
#